data_AF-A0A812LVV2-F1
#
_entry.id   AF-A0A812LVV2-F1
#
_cell.length_a   1.000
_cell.length_b   1.000
_cell.length_c   1.000
_cell.angle_alpha   90.00
_cell.angle_beta   90.00
_cell.angle_gamma   90.00
#
_symmetry.space_group_name_H-M   'P 1'
#
loop_
_entity.id
_entity.type
_entity.pdbx_description
1 polymer ?
#
loop_
_entity_poly.entity_id
_entity_poly.type
_entity_poly.pdbx_seq_one_letter_code
_entity_poly.pdbx_strand_id
1 'polypeptide(L)'
;MDGAEQLLLAWSINVEDFRVNSARLRDSLRDFNGIGYKVVAKVGNRLLSIWAGDRTEYSLGATIRDEAGPNHSGGLYVCRTQAAALRHRVPARRGGLFFAPRLLLRCRCEGPFVEYPGGKIACSALTPIDVQAIPPGYLHTSPQRAAAAAAGVGPSEGLRVETTALEAEVAELERRLGYR
;
A
#
# COMPACT_ATOMS: atom_id res chain seq x y z
N MET A 1 42.88 11.06 -14.74
CA MET A 1 42.10 10.94 -13.49
C MET A 1 41.00 9.94 -13.76
N ASP A 2 41.16 8.75 -13.21
CA ASP A 2 40.40 7.55 -13.56
C ASP A 2 39.05 7.49 -12.83
N GLY A 3 38.01 7.02 -13.51
CA GLY A 3 36.65 6.90 -12.99
C GLY A 3 36.49 5.97 -11.77
N ALA A 4 37.52 5.20 -11.43
CA ALA A 4 37.54 4.33 -10.25
C ALA A 4 37.69 5.13 -8.93
N GLU A 5 38.40 6.26 -8.93
CA GLU A 5 38.58 7.08 -7.71
C GLU A 5 37.30 7.85 -7.33
N GLN A 6 36.49 8.26 -8.31
CA GLN A 6 35.18 8.90 -8.04
C GLN A 6 34.17 7.93 -7.42
N LEU A 7 34.21 6.64 -7.80
CA LEU A 7 33.35 5.61 -7.22
C LEU A 7 33.76 5.27 -5.78
N LEU A 8 35.05 5.27 -5.47
CA LEU A 8 35.56 5.06 -4.11
C LEU A 8 35.26 6.25 -3.18
N LEU A 9 35.34 7.49 -3.67
CA LEU A 9 34.92 8.68 -2.92
C LEU A 9 33.39 8.72 -2.71
N ALA A 10 32.59 8.34 -3.71
CA ALA A 10 31.14 8.21 -3.57
C ALA A 10 30.71 7.07 -2.63
N TRP A 11 31.49 5.97 -2.56
CA TRP A 11 31.27 4.90 -1.58
C TRP A 11 31.67 5.31 -0.16
N SER A 12 32.82 5.98 0.02
CA SER A 12 33.26 6.42 1.35
C SER A 12 32.33 7.48 1.96
N ILE A 13 31.83 8.42 1.16
CA ILE A 13 30.82 9.41 1.60
C ILE A 13 29.51 8.70 2.02
N ASN A 14 29.07 7.67 1.28
CA ASN A 14 27.87 6.89 1.64
C ASN A 14 28.04 6.07 2.94
N VAL A 15 29.24 5.59 3.26
CA VAL A 15 29.49 4.77 4.46
C VAL A 15 29.54 5.63 5.73
N GLU A 16 30.10 6.83 5.67
CA GLU A 16 30.13 7.76 6.81
C GLU A 16 28.77 8.43 7.05
N ASP A 17 28.04 8.82 5.99
CA ASP A 17 26.65 9.25 6.11
C ASP A 17 25.76 8.14 6.68
N PHE A 18 25.95 6.88 6.28
CA PHE A 18 25.23 5.75 6.86
C PHE A 18 25.50 5.59 8.36
N ARG A 19 26.74 5.79 8.81
CA ARG A 19 27.10 5.71 10.24
C ARG A 19 26.50 6.85 11.06
N VAL A 20 26.61 8.11 10.61
CA VAL A 20 26.05 9.27 11.31
C VAL A 20 24.51 9.23 11.32
N ASN A 21 23.90 8.80 10.22
CA ASN A 21 22.45 8.62 10.11
C ASN A 21 21.96 7.42 10.96
N SER A 22 22.73 6.33 11.04
CA SER A 22 22.40 5.18 11.88
C SER A 22 22.42 5.49 13.39
N ALA A 23 23.24 6.42 13.87
CA ALA A 23 23.23 6.84 15.27
C ALA A 23 21.97 7.67 15.62
N ARG A 24 21.56 8.59 14.73
CA ARG A 24 20.29 9.34 14.86
C ARG A 24 19.05 8.45 14.69
N LEU A 25 19.08 7.48 13.77
CA LEU A 25 18.00 6.49 13.56
C LEU A 25 17.88 5.51 14.73
N ARG A 26 19.00 5.18 15.41
CA ARG A 26 18.97 4.36 16.64
C ARG A 26 18.30 5.06 17.81
N ASP A 27 18.43 6.38 17.93
CA ASP A 27 17.74 7.14 18.99
C ASP A 27 16.24 7.26 18.73
N SER A 28 15.84 7.43 17.47
CA SER A 28 14.43 7.59 17.09
C SER A 28 13.57 6.37 17.42
N LEU A 29 14.10 5.14 17.31
CA LEU A 29 13.36 3.92 17.67
C LEU A 29 13.25 3.66 19.18
N ARG A 30 14.01 4.35 20.04
CA ARG A 30 13.98 4.10 21.50
C ARG A 30 12.60 4.31 22.10
N ASP A 31 11.85 5.28 21.59
CA ASP A 31 10.49 5.59 22.05
C ASP A 31 9.40 4.86 21.25
N PHE A 32 9.79 3.97 20.32
CA PHE A 32 8.83 3.18 19.56
C PHE A 32 8.29 2.04 20.43
N ASN A 33 7.07 2.22 20.93
CA ASN A 33 6.37 1.24 21.77
C ASN A 33 5.84 0.00 21.02
N GLY A 34 6.29 -0.24 19.78
CA GLY A 34 5.80 -1.34 18.95
C GLY A 34 4.44 -1.09 18.29
N ILE A 35 3.83 0.09 18.41
CA ILE A 35 2.56 0.41 17.72
C ILE A 35 2.82 1.22 16.45
N GLY A 36 2.45 0.66 15.31
CA GLY A 36 2.57 1.28 13.99
C GLY A 36 1.22 1.47 13.30
N TYR A 37 1.20 2.34 12.30
CA TYR A 37 0.02 2.65 11.49
C TYR A 37 0.31 2.39 10.01
N LYS A 38 -0.64 1.77 9.31
CA LYS A 38 -0.50 1.41 7.89
C LYS A 38 -1.77 1.68 7.10
N VAL A 39 -1.65 2.40 5.99
CA VAL A 39 -2.76 2.57 5.05
C VAL A 39 -2.88 1.31 4.18
N VAL A 40 -4.09 0.78 4.06
CA VAL A 40 -4.43 -0.41 3.26
C VAL A 40 -5.60 -0.12 2.32
N ALA A 41 -5.76 -0.98 1.30
CA ALA A 41 -6.92 -0.98 0.42
C ALA A 41 -7.99 -1.95 0.96
N LYS A 42 -9.27 -1.59 0.92
CA LYS A 42 -10.38 -2.52 1.20
C LYS A 42 -11.04 -2.94 -0.11
N VAL A 43 -11.13 -4.26 -0.34
CA VAL A 43 -11.82 -4.86 -1.49
C VAL A 43 -12.75 -5.95 -0.97
N GLY A 44 -14.07 -5.68 -0.97
CA GLY A 44 -15.03 -6.52 -0.26
C GLY A 44 -14.66 -6.60 1.23
N ASN A 45 -14.42 -7.83 1.71
CA ASN A 45 -14.00 -8.09 3.10
C ASN A 45 -12.49 -8.20 3.29
N ARG A 46 -11.70 -8.00 2.22
CA ARG A 46 -10.24 -8.18 2.22
C ARG A 46 -9.52 -6.87 2.48
N LEU A 47 -8.45 -6.91 3.28
CA LEU A 47 -7.58 -5.76 3.56
C LEU A 47 -6.23 -6.00 2.87
N LEU A 48 -5.95 -5.27 1.80
CA LEU A 48 -4.81 -5.53 0.93
C LEU A 48 -3.74 -4.45 1.06
N SER A 49 -2.48 -4.86 0.94
CA SER A 49 -1.35 -3.94 0.86
C SER A 49 -1.47 -3.07 -0.40
N ILE A 50 -1.40 -1.75 -0.24
CA ILE A 50 -1.43 -0.86 -1.40
C ILE A 50 -0.16 -0.99 -2.26
N TRP A 51 0.94 -1.43 -1.63
CA TRP A 51 2.24 -1.56 -2.28
C TRP A 51 2.47 -2.94 -2.89
N ALA A 52 2.08 -3.99 -2.17
CA ALA A 52 2.30 -5.37 -2.59
C ALA A 52 1.11 -5.96 -3.37
N GLY A 53 -0.05 -5.31 -3.32
CA GLY A 53 -1.27 -5.76 -3.97
C GLY A 53 -1.92 -6.92 -3.23
N ASP A 54 -2.44 -7.86 -4.01
CA ASP A 54 -3.01 -9.14 -3.58
C ASP A 54 -1.98 -10.10 -2.95
N ARG A 55 -0.69 -9.89 -3.21
CA ARG A 55 0.40 -10.68 -2.60
C ARG A 55 0.52 -10.52 -1.09
N THR A 56 -0.14 -9.52 -0.50
CA THR A 56 -0.11 -9.30 0.94
C THR A 56 -1.48 -8.84 1.43
N GLU A 57 -2.19 -9.76 2.06
CA GLU A 57 -3.46 -9.54 2.71
C GLU A 57 -3.29 -9.51 4.22
N TYR A 58 -4.06 -8.64 4.87
CA TYR A 58 -4.09 -8.45 6.31
C TYR A 58 -5.38 -8.99 6.88
N SER A 59 -5.28 -9.68 8.01
CA SER A 59 -6.42 -10.06 8.83
C SER A 59 -6.21 -9.56 10.25
N LEU A 60 -7.26 -9.07 10.89
CA LEU A 60 -7.19 -8.65 12.28
C LEU A 60 -6.77 -9.83 13.18
N GLY A 61 -5.85 -9.57 14.10
CA GLY A 61 -5.30 -10.57 15.02
C GLY A 61 -4.29 -11.54 14.40
N ALA A 62 -4.17 -11.60 13.07
CA ALA A 62 -3.21 -12.48 12.40
C ALA A 62 -1.86 -11.79 12.19
N THR A 63 -0.79 -12.44 12.64
CA THR A 63 0.57 -11.94 12.46
C THR A 63 1.12 -12.32 11.09
N ILE A 64 1.61 -11.32 10.36
CA ILE A 64 2.37 -11.51 9.12
C ILE A 64 3.85 -11.31 9.43
N ARG A 65 4.71 -12.05 8.73
CA ARG A 65 6.17 -11.94 8.86
C ARG A 65 6.84 -11.70 7.52
N ASP A 66 7.82 -10.82 7.53
CA ASP A 66 8.74 -10.56 6.42
C ASP A 66 9.97 -9.85 7.01
N GLU A 67 11.16 -10.42 6.88
CA GLU A 67 12.34 -9.97 7.61
C GLU A 67 12.73 -8.54 7.20
N ALA A 68 12.84 -7.63 8.18
CA ALA A 68 13.23 -6.26 7.92
C ALA A 68 14.74 -6.17 7.67
N GLY A 69 15.12 -5.87 6.43
CA GLY A 69 16.50 -5.60 6.05
C GLY A 69 16.75 -4.12 5.73
N PRO A 70 18.03 -3.69 5.64
CA PRO A 70 18.40 -2.35 5.21
C PRO A 70 18.06 -2.11 3.73
N ASN A 71 18.13 -0.86 3.27
CA ASN A 71 17.95 -0.50 1.86
C ASN A 71 16.63 -1.02 1.23
N HIS A 72 15.58 -1.14 2.03
CA HIS A 72 14.27 -1.65 1.62
C HIS A 72 14.28 -3.10 1.13
N SER A 73 15.23 -3.93 1.58
CA SER A 73 15.38 -5.33 1.15
C SER A 73 14.38 -6.32 1.76
N GLY A 74 13.33 -5.82 2.41
CA GLY A 74 12.30 -6.62 3.07
C GLY A 74 11.51 -5.78 4.09
N GLY A 75 10.66 -6.45 4.85
CA GLY A 75 9.99 -5.89 6.00
C GLY A 75 8.59 -5.35 5.75
N LEU A 76 7.82 -5.29 6.82
CA LEU A 76 6.46 -4.79 6.85
C LEU A 76 6.47 -3.32 7.25
N TYR A 77 6.17 -2.45 6.29
CA TYR A 77 6.24 -1.01 6.50
C TYR A 77 5.04 -0.45 7.25
N VAL A 78 5.33 0.39 8.24
CA VAL A 78 4.39 1.19 9.04
C VAL A 78 4.94 2.62 9.23
N CYS A 79 4.09 3.53 9.68
CA CYS A 79 4.51 4.82 10.24
C CYS A 79 4.26 4.84 11.75
N ARG A 80 5.05 5.60 12.49
CA ARG A 80 4.92 5.72 13.96
C ARG A 80 3.59 6.33 14.40
N THR A 81 3.08 7.29 13.64
CA THR A 81 1.83 8.01 13.98
C THR A 81 0.82 7.86 12.86
N GLN A 82 -0.46 7.92 13.23
CA GLN A 82 -1.58 7.98 12.29
C GLN A 82 -1.41 9.13 11.30
N ALA A 83 -1.08 10.33 11.78
CA ALA A 83 -0.91 11.50 10.92
C ALA A 83 0.21 11.31 9.88
N ALA A 84 1.32 10.65 10.25
CA ALA A 84 2.39 10.32 9.31
C ALA A 84 1.93 9.30 8.25
N ALA A 85 1.20 8.24 8.65
CA ALA A 85 0.66 7.25 7.72
C ALA A 85 -0.29 7.90 6.70
N LEU A 86 -1.17 8.80 7.15
CA LEU A 86 -2.16 9.45 6.30
C LEU A 86 -1.56 10.48 5.33
N ARG A 87 -0.47 11.16 5.73
CA ARG A 87 0.30 12.05 4.84
C ARG A 87 1.23 11.30 3.91
N HIS A 88 1.51 10.02 4.16
CA HIS A 88 2.43 9.26 3.35
C HIS A 88 1.87 9.12 1.93
N ARG A 89 2.66 9.58 0.94
CA ARG A 89 2.26 9.56 -0.46
C ARG A 89 2.31 8.12 -0.97
N VAL A 90 1.14 7.60 -1.28
CA VAL A 90 1.01 6.32 -1.98
C VAL A 90 1.07 6.62 -3.49
N PRO A 91 1.99 6.01 -4.25
CA PRO A 91 2.07 6.22 -5.68
C PRO A 91 0.81 5.69 -6.33
N ALA A 92 0.25 6.50 -7.21
CA ALA A 92 -0.85 6.14 -8.08
C ALA A 92 -0.38 5.08 -9.08
N ARG A 93 -0.39 3.80 -8.71
CA ARG A 93 -0.24 2.71 -9.67
C ARG A 93 -1.59 2.52 -10.35
N ARG A 94 -1.65 2.70 -11.68
CA ARG A 94 -2.83 2.40 -12.49
C ARG A 94 -3.14 0.90 -12.31
N GLY A 95 -4.36 0.57 -11.90
CA GLY A 95 -4.78 -0.80 -11.61
C GLY A 95 -5.93 -0.86 -10.60
N GLY A 96 -6.41 -2.08 -10.31
CA GLY A 96 -7.65 -2.31 -9.55
C GLY A 96 -7.68 -1.73 -8.14
N LEU A 97 -6.53 -1.60 -7.47
CA LEU A 97 -6.47 -1.03 -6.12
C LEU A 97 -6.41 0.50 -6.09
N PHE A 98 -6.30 1.19 -7.23
CA PHE A 98 -6.24 2.64 -7.27
C PHE A 98 -7.55 3.26 -6.74
N PHE A 99 -8.69 2.68 -7.14
CA PHE A 99 -10.04 3.12 -6.77
C PHE A 99 -10.59 2.47 -5.49
N ALA A 100 -9.87 1.51 -4.93
CA ALA A 100 -10.32 0.82 -3.72
C ALA A 100 -10.34 1.79 -2.52
N PRO A 101 -11.40 1.76 -1.69
CA PRO A 101 -11.45 2.51 -0.45
C PRO A 101 -10.21 2.30 0.41
N ARG A 102 -9.75 3.36 1.07
CA ARG A 102 -8.56 3.34 1.92
C ARG A 102 -8.97 3.29 3.38
N LEU A 103 -8.34 2.41 4.13
CA LEU A 103 -8.49 2.29 5.57
C LEU A 103 -7.13 2.39 6.24
N LEU A 104 -7.15 2.71 7.53
CA LEU A 104 -5.96 2.75 8.36
C LEU A 104 -5.97 1.56 9.31
N LEU A 105 -4.89 0.78 9.30
CA LEU A 105 -4.63 -0.21 10.32
C LEU A 105 -3.81 0.40 11.44
N ARG A 106 -4.20 0.08 12.68
CA ARG A 106 -3.31 0.14 13.84
C ARG A 106 -2.75 -1.26 14.04
N CYS A 107 -1.43 -1.36 14.19
CA CYS A 107 -0.73 -2.63 14.22
C CYS A 107 0.19 -2.73 15.42
N ARG A 108 0.28 -3.92 16.02
CA ARG A 108 1.41 -4.30 16.86
C ARG A 108 2.54 -4.80 15.96
N CYS A 109 3.73 -4.29 16.19
CA CYS A 109 4.90 -4.49 15.35
C CYS A 109 6.01 -5.09 16.21
N GLU A 110 6.70 -6.10 15.68
CA GLU A 110 7.81 -6.77 16.36
C GLU A 110 9.06 -6.73 15.48
N GLY A 111 10.20 -6.68 16.15
CA GLY A 111 11.50 -6.51 15.51
C GLY A 111 12.02 -7.77 14.80
N PRO A 112 13.20 -7.66 14.14
CA PRO A 112 14.02 -6.45 14.05
C PRO A 112 13.33 -5.30 13.30
N PHE A 113 13.74 -4.07 13.62
CA PHE A 113 13.20 -2.83 13.06
C PHE A 113 14.26 -2.09 12.24
N VAL A 114 13.84 -1.47 11.14
CA VAL A 114 14.68 -0.56 10.33
C VAL A 114 13.91 0.72 10.09
N GLU A 115 14.47 1.85 10.49
CA GLU A 115 13.88 3.17 10.23
C GLU A 115 14.45 3.78 8.95
N TYR A 116 13.57 4.41 8.18
CA TYR A 116 13.86 5.08 6.91
C TYR A 116 13.46 6.55 6.97
N PRO A 117 14.04 7.40 6.09
CA PRO A 117 13.65 8.80 5.98
C PRO A 117 12.14 8.99 5.84
N GLY A 118 11.61 10.06 6.47
CA GLY A 118 10.18 10.36 6.46
C GLY A 118 9.36 9.60 7.51
N GLY A 119 10.00 9.01 8.51
CA GLY A 119 9.34 8.37 9.66
C GLY A 119 8.69 7.02 9.33
N LYS A 120 9.19 6.38 8.28
CA LYS A 120 8.78 5.03 7.85
C LYS A 120 9.62 4.00 8.61
N ILE A 121 8.96 2.99 9.16
CA ILE A 121 9.62 1.92 9.90
C ILE A 121 9.26 0.61 9.20
N ALA A 122 10.24 -0.22 8.87
CA ALA A 122 10.02 -1.62 8.55
C ALA A 122 10.17 -2.45 9.83
N CYS A 123 9.21 -3.34 10.07
CA CYS A 123 9.24 -4.33 11.14
C CYS A 123 9.19 -5.75 10.55
N SER A 124 9.66 -6.74 11.31
CA SER A 124 9.74 -8.11 10.81
C SER A 124 8.47 -8.92 11.07
N ALA A 125 7.68 -8.53 12.09
CA ALA A 125 6.33 -9.02 12.27
C ALA A 125 5.33 -7.88 12.45
N LEU A 126 4.12 -8.06 11.92
CA LEU A 126 3.02 -7.09 12.00
C LEU A 126 1.71 -7.82 12.25
N THR A 127 1.06 -7.46 13.35
CA THR A 127 -0.29 -7.95 13.72
C THR A 127 -1.26 -6.77 13.69
N PRO A 128 -2.19 -6.72 12.73
CA PRO A 128 -3.27 -5.74 12.74
C PRO A 128 -4.15 -5.94 13.99
N ILE A 129 -4.37 -4.88 14.76
CA ILE A 129 -5.18 -4.93 15.99
C ILE A 129 -6.48 -4.15 15.88
N ASP A 130 -6.54 -3.17 14.99
CA ASP A 130 -7.73 -2.34 14.77
C ASP A 130 -7.76 -1.77 13.34
N VAL A 131 -8.96 -1.47 12.85
CA VAL A 131 -9.22 -0.86 11.54
C VAL A 131 -10.00 0.43 11.72
N GLN A 132 -9.47 1.52 11.19
CA GLN A 132 -10.05 2.85 11.33
C GLN A 132 -10.39 3.42 9.96
N ALA A 133 -11.52 4.13 9.89
CA ALA A 133 -11.85 4.96 8.75
C ALA A 133 -10.82 6.10 8.64
N ILE A 134 -10.44 6.44 7.41
CA ILE A 134 -9.59 7.62 7.19
C ILE A 134 -10.47 8.86 7.27
N PRO A 135 -10.11 9.87 8.08
CA PRO A 135 -10.87 11.12 8.14
C PRO A 135 -10.91 11.82 6.77
N PRO A 136 -11.97 12.56 6.46
CA PRO A 136 -12.05 13.32 5.21
C PRO A 136 -10.91 14.35 5.09
N GLY A 137 -10.54 14.71 3.86
CA GLY A 137 -9.53 15.74 3.57
C GLY A 137 -8.09 15.22 3.43
N TYR A 138 -7.86 13.93 3.67
CA TYR A 138 -6.58 13.30 3.35
C TYR A 138 -6.56 12.82 1.89
N LEU A 139 -5.37 12.76 1.27
CA LEU A 139 -5.16 12.34 -0.12
C LEU A 139 -5.86 11.02 -0.48
N HIS A 140 -6.00 10.14 0.51
CA HIS A 140 -6.57 8.81 0.41
C HIS A 140 -8.10 8.76 0.52
N THR A 141 -8.75 9.92 0.71
CA THR A 141 -10.22 10.04 0.88
C THR A 141 -10.93 10.67 -0.30
N SER A 142 -10.20 11.05 -1.36
CA SER A 142 -10.84 11.57 -2.58
C SER A 142 -11.82 10.52 -3.14
N PRO A 143 -13.12 10.82 -3.18
CA PRO A 143 -14.14 9.83 -3.49
C PRO A 143 -14.17 9.62 -5.01
N GLN A 144 -13.33 8.74 -5.53
CA GLN A 144 -13.59 8.15 -6.84
C GLN A 144 -14.35 6.83 -6.65
N ARG A 145 -15.68 6.94 -6.59
CA ARG A 145 -16.70 5.87 -6.76
C ARG A 145 -16.98 4.87 -5.62
N ALA A 146 -16.44 5.00 -4.41
CA ALA A 146 -16.92 4.17 -3.28
C ALA A 146 -18.43 4.40 -2.97
N ALA A 147 -18.97 5.59 -3.27
CA ALA A 147 -20.40 5.89 -3.13
C ALA A 147 -21.27 5.32 -4.27
N ALA A 148 -20.71 4.97 -5.43
CA ALA A 148 -21.49 4.50 -6.58
C ALA A 148 -21.95 3.04 -6.43
N ALA A 149 -21.18 2.21 -5.70
CA ALA A 149 -21.53 0.81 -5.45
C ALA A 149 -22.63 0.65 -4.38
N ALA A 150 -22.75 1.59 -3.45
CA ALA A 150 -23.78 1.55 -2.40
C ALA A 150 -25.10 2.22 -2.82
N ALA A 151 -25.09 3.06 -3.86
CA ALA A 151 -26.24 3.87 -4.27
C ALA A 151 -27.09 3.26 -5.41
N GLY A 152 -26.83 2.02 -5.84
CA GLY A 152 -27.65 1.37 -6.87
C GLY A 152 -27.70 2.13 -8.20
N VAL A 153 -26.68 2.94 -8.51
CA VAL A 153 -26.61 3.64 -9.79
C VAL A 153 -26.23 2.60 -10.83
N GLY A 154 -27.24 2.10 -11.53
CA GLY A 154 -27.10 1.16 -12.62
C GLY A 154 -26.11 1.68 -13.68
N PRO A 155 -25.62 0.78 -14.55
CA PRO A 155 -24.70 1.15 -15.63
C PRO A 155 -25.25 2.36 -16.39
N SER A 156 -24.37 3.31 -16.70
CA SER A 156 -24.74 4.50 -17.47
C SER A 156 -25.44 4.07 -18.75
N GLU A 157 -26.35 4.90 -19.26
CA GLU A 157 -27.14 4.59 -20.46
C GLU A 157 -26.25 4.16 -21.63
N GLY A 158 -25.08 4.78 -21.80
CA GLY A 158 -24.07 4.38 -22.79
C GLY A 158 -23.55 2.95 -22.62
N LEU A 159 -23.29 2.49 -21.39
CA LEU A 159 -22.85 1.11 -21.11
C LEU A 159 -23.98 0.09 -21.36
N ARG A 160 -25.24 0.47 -21.12
CA ARG A 160 -26.39 -0.39 -21.43
C ARG A 160 -26.59 -0.54 -22.95
N VAL A 161 -26.42 0.54 -23.70
CA VAL A 161 -26.46 0.52 -25.17
C VAL A 161 -25.34 -0.34 -25.72
N GLU A 162 -24.12 -0.19 -25.20
CA GLU A 162 -22.96 -0.98 -25.65
C GLU A 162 -23.12 -2.48 -25.31
N THR A 163 -23.63 -2.82 -24.12
CA THR A 163 -23.92 -4.21 -23.75
C THR A 163 -24.98 -4.84 -24.66
N THR A 164 -26.05 -4.10 -24.97
CA THR A 164 -27.13 -4.57 -25.87
C THR A 164 -26.60 -4.80 -27.29
N ALA A 165 -25.71 -3.94 -27.78
CA ALA A 165 -25.09 -4.10 -29.09
C ALA A 165 -24.19 -5.34 -29.15
N LEU A 166 -23.39 -5.58 -28.11
CA LEU A 166 -22.52 -6.75 -28.01
C LEU A 166 -23.31 -8.05 -27.89
N GLU A 167 -24.40 -8.05 -27.11
CA GLU A 167 -25.29 -9.21 -26.99
C GLU A 167 -25.96 -9.55 -28.33
N ALA A 168 -26.37 -8.53 -29.11
CA ALA A 168 -26.92 -8.73 -30.45
C ALA A 168 -25.86 -9.28 -31.43
N GLU A 169 -24.61 -8.81 -31.34
CA GLU A 169 -23.51 -9.31 -32.17
C GLU A 169 -23.17 -10.77 -31.85
N VAL A 170 -23.13 -11.13 -30.57
CA VAL A 170 -22.91 -12.53 -30.14
C VAL A 170 -24.06 -13.43 -30.62
N ALA A 171 -25.31 -13.01 -30.46
CA ALA A 171 -26.46 -13.78 -30.92
C ALA A 171 -26.48 -13.99 -32.45
N GLU A 172 -25.94 -13.04 -33.22
CA GLU A 172 -25.75 -13.18 -34.66
C GLU A 172 -24.63 -14.17 -35.00
N LEU A 173 -23.51 -14.11 -34.27
CA LEU A 173 -22.39 -15.04 -34.44
C LEU A 173 -22.78 -16.48 -34.09
N GLU A 174 -23.50 -16.69 -32.99
CA GLU A 174 -24.01 -18.01 -32.59
C GLU A 174 -24.93 -18.60 -33.66
N ARG A 175 -25.80 -17.77 -34.26
CA ARG A 175 -26.68 -18.18 -35.37
C ARG A 175 -25.90 -18.57 -36.63
N ARG A 176 -24.84 -17.84 -36.96
CA ARG A 176 -23.98 -18.13 -38.13
C ARG A 176 -23.14 -19.40 -37.94
N LEU A 177 -22.75 -19.70 -36.71
CA LEU A 177 -21.90 -20.83 -36.37
C LEU A 177 -22.70 -22.10 -36.03
N GLY A 178 -24.02 -22.00 -35.95
CA GLY A 178 -24.89 -23.16 -35.68
C GLY A 178 -24.83 -23.66 -34.24
N TYR A 179 -24.34 -22.83 -33.32
CA TYR A 179 -24.40 -23.12 -31.88
C TYR A 179 -25.82 -22.77 -31.41
N ARG A 180 -26.63 -23.79 -31.14
CA ARG A 180 -27.89 -23.69 -30.38
C ARG A 180 -27.87 -24.72 -29.26
#